data_AF-A0A9R1B2L3-F1
#
_entry.id   AF-A0A9R1B2L3-F1
#
_cell.length_a   1.000
_cell.length_b   1.000
_cell.length_c   1.000
_cell.angle_alpha   90.00
_cell.angle_beta   90.00
_cell.angle_gamma   90.00
#
_symmetry.space_group_name_H-M   'P 1'
#
loop_
_entity.id
_entity.type
_entity.pdbx_description
1 polymer ?
#
loop_
_entity_poly.entity_id
_entity_poly.type
_entity_poly.pdbx_seq_one_letter_code
_entity_poly.pdbx_strand_id
1 'polypeptide(L)'
;MLMQVIVSNLPVTGMRLHLEGKKNNRLGIHLQHLSATPTFIAAVQARAGMAPAWRGSEAVTDDHRYYEPVQWRMFAHVCTAPVKYDPRWHHSHSDGDDGRRAAYIVTGAQLHVMARDSTTVLHLRLRYSELPGYAVVQSRWGRGPARTASGKWPSSSSFLSMPFSGSSSSSSSGGAGGQKQRGPPLVVANINSGVFAGGPPVPVGAQKLLKFVDTSQVTMGPHDSPGYWLATGARLDVDKGKISLHVKFSLLAPSPS
;
A
#
# COMPACT_ATOMS: atom_id res chain seq x y z
N MET A 1 -12.03 -1.68 -20.73
CA MET A 1 -11.09 -0.54 -20.73
C MET A 1 -10.30 -0.61 -19.44
N LEU A 2 -8.99 -0.83 -19.53
CA LEU A 2 -8.09 -1.08 -18.40
C LEU A 2 -7.14 0.10 -18.30
N MET A 3 -7.03 0.70 -17.12
CA MET A 3 -6.18 1.87 -16.92
C MET A 3 -4.95 1.50 -16.10
N GLN A 4 -3.80 1.86 -16.66
CA GLN A 4 -2.47 1.65 -16.12
C GLN A 4 -2.00 2.95 -15.47
N VAL A 5 -1.43 2.86 -14.26
CA VAL A 5 -0.73 3.99 -13.64
C VAL A 5 0.72 3.59 -13.46
N ILE A 6 1.57 4.14 -14.32
CA ILE A 6 3.03 4.04 -14.19
C ILE A 6 3.48 5.29 -13.45
N VAL A 7 4.01 5.13 -12.24
CA VAL A 7 4.76 6.20 -11.59
C VAL A 7 6.20 6.09 -12.09
N SER A 8 6.82 7.24 -12.37
CA SER A 8 8.14 7.43 -12.97
C SER A 8 9.29 6.86 -12.12
N ASN A 9 9.34 5.52 -11.96
CA ASN A 9 10.29 4.75 -11.14
C ASN A 9 10.39 5.19 -9.66
N LEU A 10 9.47 6.03 -9.20
CA LEU A 10 9.47 6.52 -7.83
C LEU A 10 8.97 5.40 -6.89
N PRO A 11 9.59 5.24 -5.71
CA PRO A 11 9.13 4.29 -4.72
C PRO A 11 7.70 4.62 -4.29
N VAL A 12 6.83 3.61 -4.35
CA VAL A 12 5.44 3.74 -3.89
C VAL A 12 5.39 3.61 -2.36
N THR A 13 4.78 4.61 -1.72
CA THR A 13 4.52 4.68 -0.27
C THR A 13 3.03 4.53 0.06
N GLY A 14 2.17 4.50 -0.96
CA GLY A 14 0.78 4.17 -0.75
C GLY A 14 0.00 3.88 -2.01
N MET A 15 -1.16 3.27 -1.83
CA MET A 15 -2.06 2.94 -2.93
C MET A 15 -3.51 3.14 -2.49
N ARG A 16 -4.37 3.47 -3.44
CA ARG A 16 -5.82 3.48 -3.23
C ARG A 16 -6.56 3.11 -4.51
N LEU A 17 -7.72 2.48 -4.38
CA LEU A 17 -8.65 2.35 -5.49
C LEU A 17 -9.46 3.64 -5.65
N HIS A 18 -9.94 3.91 -6.85
CA HIS A 18 -10.81 5.04 -7.10
C HIS A 18 -11.71 4.79 -8.31
N LEU A 19 -12.80 5.55 -8.38
CA LEU A 19 -13.73 5.51 -9.49
C LEU A 19 -13.53 6.74 -10.38
N GLU A 20 -13.41 6.52 -11.68
CA GLU A 20 -13.14 7.56 -12.67
C GLU A 20 -14.13 7.55 -13.84
N GLY A 21 -13.98 8.56 -14.70
CA GLY A 21 -14.76 8.75 -15.92
C GLY A 21 -15.99 9.60 -15.68
N LYS A 22 -16.61 10.08 -16.77
CA LYS A 22 -17.80 10.96 -16.70
C LYS A 22 -18.95 10.39 -15.86
N LYS A 23 -19.01 9.06 -15.73
CA LYS A 23 -20.03 8.33 -14.97
C LYS A 23 -19.50 7.70 -13.67
N ASN A 24 -18.25 7.95 -13.28
CA ASN A 24 -17.57 7.31 -12.14
C ASN A 24 -17.75 5.79 -12.12
N ASN A 25 -17.63 5.16 -13.28
CA ASN A 25 -17.90 3.73 -13.50
C ASN A 25 -16.67 2.95 -13.96
N ARG A 26 -15.49 3.58 -13.95
CA ARG A 26 -14.22 2.92 -14.26
C ARG A 26 -13.43 2.78 -12.97
N LEU A 27 -13.01 1.55 -12.67
CA LEU A 27 -12.13 1.29 -11.55
C LEU A 27 -10.69 1.64 -11.93
N GLY A 28 -10.07 2.52 -11.17
CA GLY A 28 -8.66 2.88 -11.27
C GLY A 28 -7.91 2.53 -9.98
N ILE A 29 -6.58 2.53 -10.08
CA ILE A 29 -5.67 2.45 -8.95
C ILE A 29 -4.77 3.68 -8.96
N HIS A 30 -4.71 4.40 -7.84
CA HIS A 30 -3.87 5.57 -7.67
C HIS A 30 -2.70 5.22 -6.74
N LEU A 31 -1.51 5.69 -7.10
CA LEU A 31 -0.27 5.43 -6.38
C LEU A 31 0.23 6.71 -5.74
N GLN A 32 0.47 6.67 -4.43
CA GLN A 32 1.22 7.70 -3.74
C GLN A 32 2.70 7.34 -3.78
N HIS A 33 3.50 8.32 -4.15
CA HIS A 33 4.95 8.27 -4.19
C HIS A 33 5.51 9.48 -3.45
N LEU A 34 6.81 9.46 -3.14
CA LEU A 34 7.46 10.66 -2.65
C LEU A 34 7.64 11.69 -3.76
N SER A 35 7.54 12.97 -3.40
CA SER A 35 7.85 14.11 -4.29
C SER A 35 9.27 14.06 -4.84
N ALA A 36 10.21 13.42 -4.14
CA ALA A 36 11.56 13.13 -4.62
C ALA A 36 11.97 11.71 -4.20
N THR A 37 12.63 10.98 -5.11
CA THR A 37 13.27 9.71 -4.75
C THR A 37 14.46 9.99 -3.83
N PRO A 38 14.57 9.30 -2.67
CA PRO A 38 15.76 9.40 -1.83
C PRO A 38 17.02 9.07 -2.65
N THR A 39 18.09 9.84 -2.47
CA THR A 39 19.31 9.75 -3.27
C THR A 39 19.90 8.33 -3.30
N PHE A 40 19.81 7.59 -2.18
CA PHE A 40 20.27 6.21 -2.12
C PHE A 40 19.49 5.27 -3.08
N ILE A 41 18.17 5.45 -3.19
CA ILE A 41 17.34 4.65 -4.12
C ILE A 41 17.65 5.04 -5.57
N ALA A 42 17.77 6.34 -5.84
CA ALA A 42 18.07 6.82 -7.19
C ALA A 42 19.44 6.33 -7.70
N ALA A 43 20.47 6.39 -6.85
CA ALA A 43 21.81 5.90 -7.19
C ALA A 43 21.83 4.38 -7.42
N VAL A 44 21.05 3.62 -6.65
CA VAL A 44 20.93 2.17 -6.78
C VAL A 44 20.16 1.78 -8.04
N GLN A 45 19.04 2.46 -8.33
CA GLN A 45 18.25 2.23 -9.54
C GLN A 45 19.02 2.58 -10.82
N ALA A 46 19.85 3.62 -10.80
CA ALA A 46 20.70 3.97 -11.94
C ALA A 46 21.78 2.90 -12.23
N ARG A 47 22.15 2.10 -11.21
CA ARG A 47 23.10 0.99 -11.32
C ARG A 47 22.43 -0.36 -11.52
N ALA A 48 21.09 -0.44 -11.41
CA ALA A 48 20.37 -1.69 -11.59
C ALA A 48 20.44 -2.11 -13.06
N GLY A 49 20.94 -3.33 -13.31
CA GLY A 49 21.06 -3.89 -14.65
C GLY A 49 19.73 -4.39 -15.23
N MET A 50 18.71 -4.58 -14.38
CA MET A 50 17.43 -5.16 -14.77
C MET A 50 16.35 -4.10 -15.03
N ALA A 51 15.68 -4.22 -16.17
CA ALA A 51 14.53 -3.39 -16.49
C ALA A 51 13.35 -3.69 -15.54
N PRO A 52 12.56 -2.69 -15.11
CA PRO A 52 11.44 -2.93 -14.24
C PRO A 52 10.41 -3.88 -14.86
N ALA A 53 10.01 -4.91 -14.12
CA ALA A 53 9.21 -6.01 -14.65
C ALA A 53 7.79 -6.02 -14.07
N TRP A 54 6.81 -6.33 -14.91
CA TRP A 54 5.43 -6.52 -14.48
C TRP A 54 5.21 -7.91 -13.90
N ARG A 55 4.46 -7.98 -12.81
CA ARG A 55 4.03 -9.21 -12.14
C ARG A 55 2.57 -9.04 -11.77
N GLY A 56 1.75 -10.02 -12.08
CA GLY A 56 0.32 -9.94 -11.81
C GLY A 56 -0.24 -11.19 -11.19
N SER A 57 -1.42 -11.05 -10.58
CA SER A 57 -2.09 -12.13 -9.86
C SER A 57 -2.45 -13.31 -10.77
N GLU A 58 -2.63 -13.08 -12.07
CA GLU A 58 -2.82 -14.11 -13.10
C GLU A 58 -1.59 -15.02 -13.30
N ALA A 59 -0.38 -14.53 -13.01
CA ALA A 59 0.85 -15.31 -13.13
C ALA A 59 1.22 -16.03 -11.81
N VAL A 60 0.57 -15.65 -10.70
CA VAL A 60 0.84 -16.24 -9.38
C VAL A 60 0.14 -17.60 -9.25
N THR A 61 -1.10 -17.72 -9.71
CA THR A 61 -1.89 -18.93 -9.59
C THR A 61 -3.16 -18.83 -10.43
N ASP A 62 -3.63 -19.97 -10.96
CA ASP A 62 -4.98 -20.10 -11.53
C ASP A 62 -5.95 -20.86 -10.59
N ASP A 63 -5.58 -20.96 -9.31
CA ASP A 63 -6.39 -21.66 -8.31
C ASP A 63 -7.69 -20.90 -8.03
N HIS A 64 -8.81 -21.61 -8.18
CA HIS A 64 -10.15 -21.06 -8.03
C HIS A 64 -10.43 -20.51 -6.62
N ARG A 65 -9.63 -20.90 -5.62
CA ARG A 65 -9.71 -20.42 -4.24
C ARG A 65 -9.43 -18.93 -4.08
N TYR A 66 -8.77 -18.30 -5.06
CA TYR A 66 -8.48 -16.86 -5.04
C TYR A 66 -9.50 -16.03 -5.82
N TYR A 67 -10.56 -16.62 -6.36
CA TYR A 67 -11.59 -15.86 -7.09
C TYR A 67 -12.82 -15.66 -6.22
N GLU A 68 -13.03 -14.42 -5.81
CA GLU A 68 -14.17 -14.03 -4.98
C GLU A 68 -15.25 -13.33 -5.82
N PRO A 69 -16.52 -13.74 -5.69
CA PRO A 69 -17.60 -13.15 -6.47
C PRO A 69 -17.92 -11.73 -5.99
N VAL A 70 -18.30 -10.86 -6.93
CA VAL A 70 -18.72 -9.49 -6.63
C VAL A 70 -20.04 -9.14 -7.30
N GLN A 71 -20.83 -8.29 -6.65
CA GLN A 71 -22.15 -7.87 -7.16
C GLN A 71 -22.06 -6.71 -8.17
N TRP A 72 -20.92 -6.52 -8.82
CA TRP A 72 -20.68 -5.38 -9.71
C TRP A 72 -20.75 -5.81 -11.18
N ARG A 73 -21.55 -5.11 -12.00
CA ARG A 73 -21.80 -5.45 -13.42
C ARG A 73 -20.57 -5.42 -14.35
N MET A 74 -19.41 -4.95 -13.89
CA MET A 74 -18.20 -4.80 -14.73
C MET A 74 -17.40 -6.09 -14.84
N PHE A 75 -17.43 -6.95 -13.82
CA PHE A 75 -16.76 -8.24 -13.77
C PHE A 75 -17.42 -9.10 -12.70
N ALA A 76 -17.42 -10.42 -12.89
CA ALA A 76 -18.11 -11.34 -11.99
C ALA A 76 -17.27 -11.67 -10.75
N HIS A 77 -15.95 -11.71 -10.89
CA HIS A 77 -15.02 -12.10 -9.83
C HIS A 77 -13.85 -11.13 -9.68
N VAL A 78 -13.23 -11.17 -8.51
CA VAL A 78 -11.96 -10.49 -8.21
C VAL A 78 -10.95 -11.54 -7.79
N CYS A 79 -9.75 -11.47 -8.37
CA CYS A 79 -8.62 -12.28 -7.96
C CYS A 79 -7.96 -11.67 -6.70
N THR A 80 -8.00 -12.41 -5.59
CA THR A 80 -7.42 -12.02 -4.29
C THR A 80 -6.02 -12.59 -4.06
N ALA A 81 -5.43 -13.25 -5.07
CA ALA A 81 -4.08 -13.77 -5.01
C ALA A 81 -3.06 -12.64 -4.79
N PRO A 82 -2.17 -12.75 -3.79
CA PRO A 82 -1.26 -11.67 -3.46
C PRO A 82 -0.13 -11.55 -4.48
N VAL A 83 0.05 -10.34 -5.02
CA VAL A 83 1.22 -9.98 -5.81
C VAL A 83 2.26 -9.41 -4.86
N LYS A 84 3.33 -10.16 -4.61
CA LYS A 84 4.40 -9.79 -3.67
C LYS A 84 5.77 -10.06 -4.28
N TYR A 85 6.78 -9.37 -3.76
CA TYR A 85 8.18 -9.68 -4.01
C TYR A 85 8.48 -11.17 -3.80
N ASP A 86 9.16 -11.78 -4.78
CA ASP A 86 9.72 -13.13 -4.70
C ASP A 86 11.26 -13.05 -4.69
N PRO A 87 11.93 -13.50 -3.62
CA PRO A 87 13.39 -13.54 -3.55
C PRO A 87 14.08 -14.37 -4.63
N ARG A 88 13.35 -15.28 -5.27
CA ARG A 88 13.89 -16.13 -6.34
C ARG A 88 14.07 -15.38 -7.66
N TRP A 89 13.50 -14.17 -7.82
CA TRP A 89 13.73 -13.35 -9.02
C TRP A 89 15.21 -13.01 -9.26
N HIS A 90 16.04 -13.10 -8.22
CA HIS A 90 17.48 -12.89 -8.29
C HIS A 90 18.26 -14.06 -8.91
N HIS A 91 17.66 -15.23 -9.13
CA HIS A 91 18.39 -16.42 -9.55
C HIS A 91 18.27 -16.66 -11.05
N SER A 92 19.02 -15.89 -11.86
CA SER A 92 19.40 -16.32 -13.22
C SER A 92 20.37 -15.32 -13.88
N HIS A 93 21.66 -15.35 -13.54
CA HIS A 93 22.73 -15.32 -14.54
C HIS A 93 24.10 -15.57 -13.90
N SER A 94 24.87 -16.45 -14.54
CA SER A 94 26.32 -16.69 -14.38
C SER A 94 26.82 -17.26 -13.05
N ASP A 95 27.35 -18.49 -13.18
CA ASP A 95 28.45 -19.06 -12.42
C ASP A 95 29.51 -17.97 -12.09
N GLY A 96 29.48 -17.43 -10.87
CA GLY A 96 30.36 -16.34 -10.41
C GLY A 96 29.67 -15.10 -9.83
N ASP A 97 28.34 -15.01 -9.79
CA ASP A 97 27.65 -13.90 -9.11
C ASP A 97 27.74 -14.06 -7.58
N ASP A 98 28.39 -13.10 -6.93
CA ASP A 98 28.63 -13.00 -5.49
C ASP A 98 27.32 -12.77 -4.72
N GLY A 99 26.46 -13.80 -4.63
CA GLY A 99 25.36 -13.92 -3.67
C GLY A 99 24.48 -12.67 -3.47
N ARG A 100 24.35 -11.80 -4.47
CA ARG A 100 24.15 -10.36 -4.24
C ARG A 100 22.71 -10.01 -3.94
N ARG A 101 22.23 -10.31 -2.73
CA ARG A 101 20.85 -10.07 -2.28
C ARG A 101 20.28 -8.73 -2.78
N ALA A 102 19.18 -8.82 -3.52
CA ALA A 102 18.41 -7.67 -3.98
C ALA A 102 17.02 -7.67 -3.35
N ALA A 103 16.48 -6.47 -3.11
CA ALA A 103 15.09 -6.28 -2.76
C ALA A 103 14.33 -5.73 -3.97
N TYR A 104 13.01 -5.92 -4.04
CA TYR A 104 12.21 -5.37 -5.12
C TYR A 104 11.09 -4.53 -4.55
N ILE A 105 10.96 -3.32 -5.07
CA ILE A 105 9.93 -2.35 -4.67
C ILE A 105 8.94 -2.15 -5.79
N VAL A 106 7.72 -1.78 -5.41
CA VAL A 106 6.68 -1.43 -6.36
C VAL A 106 6.90 0.01 -6.84
N THR A 107 6.92 0.18 -8.16
CA THR A 107 7.03 1.49 -8.84
C THR A 107 5.87 1.77 -9.79
N GLY A 108 4.96 0.82 -9.95
CA GLY A 108 3.77 0.98 -10.79
C GLY A 108 2.70 -0.06 -10.48
N ALA A 109 1.47 0.23 -10.91
CA ALA A 109 0.35 -0.68 -10.72
C ALA A 109 -0.66 -0.56 -11.85
N GLN A 110 -1.34 -1.65 -12.12
CA GLN A 110 -2.33 -1.76 -13.16
C GLN A 110 -3.45 -2.70 -12.72
N LEU A 111 -4.68 -2.29 -13.00
CA LEU A 111 -5.83 -3.18 -12.91
C LEU A 111 -6.14 -3.70 -14.30
N HIS A 112 -6.33 -5.01 -14.41
CA HIS A 112 -6.67 -5.64 -15.67
C HIS A 112 -7.82 -6.62 -15.48
N VAL A 113 -8.70 -6.73 -16.47
CA VAL A 113 -9.83 -7.65 -16.47
C VAL A 113 -9.54 -8.70 -17.53
N MET A 114 -9.56 -9.96 -17.11
CA MET A 114 -9.37 -11.12 -17.98
C MET A 114 -10.67 -11.90 -18.10
N ALA A 115 -10.93 -12.44 -19.28
CA ALA A 115 -11.97 -13.44 -19.47
C ALA A 115 -11.44 -14.79 -18.99
N ARG A 116 -12.24 -15.50 -18.21
CA ARG A 116 -11.98 -16.87 -17.76
C ARG A 116 -13.25 -17.66 -17.92
N ASP A 117 -13.20 -18.63 -18.83
CA ASP A 117 -14.34 -19.42 -19.29
C ASP A 117 -15.50 -18.53 -19.76
N SER A 118 -16.57 -18.44 -18.97
CA SER A 118 -17.78 -17.65 -19.21
C SER A 118 -17.89 -16.39 -18.35
N THR A 119 -16.87 -16.11 -17.52
CA THR A 119 -16.88 -14.98 -16.59
C THR A 119 -15.69 -14.06 -16.79
N THR A 120 -15.76 -12.87 -16.22
CA THR A 120 -14.65 -11.92 -16.23
C THR A 120 -14.14 -11.72 -14.82
N VAL A 121 -12.82 -11.69 -14.68
CA VAL A 121 -12.11 -11.60 -13.40
C VAL A 121 -11.25 -10.33 -13.40
N LEU A 122 -11.34 -9.56 -12.32
CA LEU A 122 -10.44 -8.44 -12.08
C LEU A 122 -9.14 -8.94 -11.42
N HIS A 123 -8.01 -8.57 -12.00
CA HIS A 123 -6.68 -8.90 -11.52
C HIS A 123 -5.83 -7.65 -11.28
N LEU A 124 -4.86 -7.80 -10.37
CA LEU A 124 -3.89 -6.76 -10.03
C LEU A 124 -2.54 -7.10 -10.65
N ARG A 125 -1.91 -6.11 -11.27
CA ARG A 125 -0.53 -6.13 -11.75
C ARG A 125 0.27 -5.05 -11.05
N LEU A 126 1.47 -5.39 -10.62
CA LEU A 126 2.45 -4.49 -10.03
C LEU A 126 3.71 -4.49 -10.88
N ARG A 127 4.30 -3.31 -11.04
CA ARG A 127 5.60 -3.13 -11.68
C ARG A 127 6.66 -3.07 -10.58
N TYR A 128 7.66 -3.92 -10.69
CA TYR A 128 8.75 -4.03 -9.72
C TYR A 128 10.04 -3.44 -10.28
N SER A 129 10.73 -2.69 -9.43
CA SER A 129 12.10 -2.24 -9.66
C SER A 129 13.03 -2.89 -8.65
N GLU A 130 14.18 -3.35 -9.13
CA GLU A 130 15.20 -3.99 -8.30
C GLU A 130 16.03 -2.95 -7.53
N LEU A 131 16.35 -3.29 -6.28
CA LEU A 131 17.30 -2.59 -5.42
C LEU A 131 18.41 -3.58 -5.03
N PRO A 132 19.50 -3.66 -5.81
CA PRO A 132 20.64 -4.51 -5.47
C PRO A 132 21.31 -4.05 -4.17
N GLY A 133 21.80 -5.01 -3.37
CA GLY A 133 22.48 -4.73 -2.11
C GLY A 133 21.53 -4.37 -0.96
N TYR A 134 20.22 -4.53 -1.14
CA TYR A 134 19.23 -4.35 -0.08
C TYR A 134 18.48 -5.65 0.19
N ALA A 135 18.09 -5.86 1.44
CA ALA A 135 17.25 -6.97 1.86
C ALA A 135 16.02 -6.47 2.62
N VAL A 136 14.93 -7.22 2.51
CA VAL A 136 13.72 -6.99 3.31
C VAL A 136 14.00 -7.43 4.75
N VAL A 137 13.98 -6.49 5.69
CA VAL A 137 14.18 -6.76 7.13
C VAL A 137 12.86 -7.09 7.80
N GLN A 138 11.83 -6.31 7.49
CA GLN A 138 10.52 -6.45 8.09
C GLN A 138 9.45 -6.14 7.05
N SER A 139 8.31 -6.84 7.14
CA SER A 139 7.17 -6.54 6.28
C SER A 139 5.86 -6.55 7.04
N ARG A 140 4.91 -5.73 6.60
CA ARG A 140 3.57 -5.56 7.19
C ARG A 140 2.55 -5.37 6.08
N TRP A 141 1.36 -5.93 6.29
CA TRP A 141 0.21 -5.64 5.46
C TRP A 141 -0.54 -4.44 6.03
N GLY A 142 -0.67 -3.38 5.25
CA GLY A 142 -1.56 -2.26 5.50
C GLY A 142 -2.92 -2.53 4.86
N ARG A 143 -3.97 -2.17 5.59
CA ARG A 143 -5.35 -2.12 5.10
C ARG A 143 -5.82 -0.68 5.28
N GLY A 144 -6.55 -0.16 4.30
CA GLY A 144 -7.12 1.18 4.44
C GLY A 144 -8.05 1.26 5.65
N PRO A 145 -8.27 2.44 6.23
CA PRO A 145 -9.06 2.59 7.44
C PRO A 145 -10.45 1.98 7.22
N ALA A 146 -10.66 0.80 7.80
CA ALA A 146 -12.01 0.33 8.04
C ALA A 146 -12.71 1.47 8.78
N ARG A 147 -13.88 1.89 8.31
CA ARG A 147 -14.72 2.85 9.04
C ARG A 147 -15.26 2.17 10.31
N THR A 148 -14.38 1.85 11.24
CA THR A 148 -14.71 1.57 12.62
C THR A 148 -14.53 2.88 13.35
N ALA A 149 -15.64 3.42 13.86
CA ALA A 149 -15.62 4.48 14.84
C ALA A 149 -14.62 4.13 15.97
N SER A 150 -13.97 5.16 16.50
CA SER A 150 -12.89 5.14 17.48
C SER A 150 -11.48 4.92 16.89
N GLY A 151 -10.73 6.02 16.83
CA GLY A 151 -9.29 5.96 16.65
C GLY A 151 -8.65 5.21 17.82
N LYS A 152 -7.94 4.13 17.49
CA LYS A 152 -6.84 3.52 18.25
C LYS A 152 -6.31 2.38 17.39
N TRP A 153 -5.15 2.60 16.76
CA TRP A 153 -4.38 1.55 16.14
C TRP A 153 -3.93 0.57 17.24
N PRO A 154 -4.03 -0.76 17.06
CA PRO A 154 -3.50 -1.69 18.04
C PRO A 154 -1.96 -1.67 17.92
N SER A 155 -1.33 -0.90 18.81
CA SER A 155 0.08 -1.08 19.14
C SER A 155 0.23 -2.43 19.84
N SER A 156 0.62 -3.47 19.09
CA SER A 156 1.04 -4.74 19.68
C SER A 156 2.44 -4.57 20.28
N SER A 157 2.52 -4.05 21.49
CA SER A 157 3.65 -4.27 22.38
C SER A 157 3.12 -4.99 23.61
N SER A 158 3.35 -6.31 23.64
CA SER A 158 3.22 -7.12 24.83
C SER A 158 4.16 -6.59 25.90
N PHE A 159 3.62 -5.93 26.92
CA PHE A 159 4.26 -5.85 28.23
C PHE A 159 3.20 -6.19 29.26
N LEU A 160 3.46 -7.31 29.94
CA LEU A 160 2.72 -7.82 31.08
C LEU A 160 2.78 -6.75 32.18
N SER A 161 1.63 -6.37 32.73
CA SER A 161 1.56 -5.63 33.99
C SER A 161 0.52 -6.31 34.86
N MET A 162 1.01 -7.11 35.80
CA MET A 162 0.21 -7.70 36.88
C MET A 162 -0.40 -6.58 37.74
N PRO A 163 -1.69 -6.67 38.14
CA PRO A 163 -2.22 -5.79 39.17
C PRO A 163 -1.81 -6.34 40.55
N PHE A 164 -0.92 -5.64 41.25
CA PHE A 164 -0.80 -5.78 42.70
C PHE A 164 -1.75 -4.78 43.36
N SER A 165 -2.76 -5.31 44.06
CA SER A 165 -3.58 -4.55 44.99
C SER A 165 -2.74 -4.17 46.21
N GLY A 166 -2.61 -2.87 46.47
CA GLY A 166 -2.00 -2.33 47.68
C GLY A 166 -2.65 -1.01 48.05
N SER A 167 -3.53 -1.05 49.05
CA SER A 167 -4.18 0.08 49.70
C SER A 167 -3.17 0.96 50.46
N SER A 168 -3.27 2.29 50.35
CA SER A 168 -3.38 3.23 51.47
C SER A 168 -3.20 4.69 51.01
N SER A 169 -3.69 5.57 51.87
CA SER A 169 -4.23 6.92 51.74
C SER A 169 -3.24 8.10 51.68
N SER A 170 -3.85 9.28 51.49
CA SER A 170 -3.40 10.68 51.75
C SER A 170 -2.78 11.39 50.56
N SER A 171 -2.91 12.70 50.31
CA SER A 171 -3.77 13.82 50.73
C SER A 171 -3.27 15.04 49.93
N SER A 172 -4.10 16.10 49.79
CA SER A 172 -3.72 17.48 49.37
C SER A 172 -3.20 17.68 47.93
N SER A 173 -3.16 18.83 47.29
CA SER A 173 -3.98 20.06 47.23
C SER A 173 -3.34 20.93 46.12
N GLY A 174 -4.17 21.60 45.31
CA GLY A 174 -3.80 22.88 44.66
C GLY A 174 -3.06 22.88 43.30
N GLY A 175 -3.47 23.83 42.44
CA GLY A 175 -2.52 24.67 41.70
C GLY A 175 -2.41 24.52 40.17
N ALA A 176 -3.25 25.27 39.44
CA ALA A 176 -2.98 26.13 38.27
C ALA A 176 -1.86 25.83 37.23
N GLY A 177 -2.24 25.93 35.94
CA GLY A 177 -1.63 26.85 34.95
C GLY A 177 -0.38 26.40 34.19
N GLY A 178 -0.46 26.32 32.85
CA GLY A 178 0.73 26.12 32.01
C GLY A 178 0.47 25.95 30.51
N GLN A 179 -0.12 26.95 29.85
CA GLN A 179 -0.12 27.07 28.38
C GLN A 179 1.31 27.38 27.89
N LYS A 180 1.85 26.60 26.96
CA LYS A 180 3.07 26.97 26.20
C LYS A 180 2.87 26.67 24.72
N GLN A 181 2.49 27.70 23.97
CA GLN A 181 2.64 27.77 22.51
C GLN A 181 4.12 28.01 22.17
N ARG A 182 4.63 27.36 21.12
CA ARG A 182 5.09 28.02 19.86
C ARG A 182 6.18 27.19 19.16
N GLY A 183 5.93 26.90 17.88
CA GLY A 183 6.93 26.49 16.89
C GLY A 183 6.34 25.51 15.86
N PRO A 184 5.92 25.94 14.65
CA PRO A 184 5.56 25.00 13.60
C PRO A 184 6.83 24.35 13.02
N PRO A 185 6.91 23.02 12.89
CA PRO A 185 8.00 22.36 12.20
C PRO A 185 7.88 22.58 10.69
N LEU A 186 9.05 22.69 10.04
CA LEU A 186 9.23 22.85 8.60
C LEU A 186 8.40 21.80 7.83
N VAL A 187 7.39 22.27 7.11
CA VAL A 187 6.49 21.41 6.33
C VAL A 187 7.23 20.93 5.08
N VAL A 188 7.70 19.68 5.09
CA VAL A 188 7.96 18.95 3.85
C VAL A 188 6.60 18.79 3.18
N ALA A 189 6.36 19.58 2.12
CA ALA A 189 5.08 19.64 1.44
C ALA A 189 4.76 18.27 0.81
N ASN A 190 3.81 17.56 1.41
CA ASN A 190 3.14 16.42 0.81
C ASN A 190 2.13 16.97 -0.20
N ILE A 191 2.51 17.01 -1.49
CA ILE A 191 1.70 17.58 -2.55
C ILE A 191 0.56 16.60 -2.87
N ASN A 192 -0.60 16.84 -2.26
CA ASN A 192 -1.86 16.23 -2.67
C ASN A 192 -2.44 17.08 -3.81
N SER A 193 -2.52 16.53 -5.01
CA SER A 193 -3.24 17.13 -6.12
C SER A 193 -4.75 17.06 -5.87
N GLY A 194 -5.29 18.06 -5.17
CA GLY A 194 -6.73 18.31 -5.08
C GLY A 194 -7.22 18.74 -3.71
N VAL A 195 -7.14 20.05 -3.42
CA VAL A 195 -7.97 20.67 -2.38
C VAL A 195 -8.77 21.78 -3.05
N PHE A 196 -10.05 21.51 -3.34
CA PHE A 196 -11.06 22.54 -3.55
C PHE A 196 -11.93 22.58 -2.30
N ALA A 197 -11.94 23.71 -1.61
CA ALA A 197 -12.91 23.99 -0.56
C ALA A 197 -14.30 24.11 -1.21
N GLY A 198 -15.14 23.07 -1.05
CA GLY A 198 -16.48 23.02 -1.64
C GLY A 198 -16.58 22.22 -2.93
N GLY A 199 -15.98 21.02 -2.98
CA GLY A 199 -15.94 20.16 -4.18
C GLY A 199 -17.29 20.01 -4.90
N PRO A 200 -17.27 19.88 -6.24
CA PRO A 200 -18.48 19.87 -7.07
C PRO A 200 -19.41 18.74 -6.64
N PRO A 201 -20.74 18.94 -6.69
CA PRO A 201 -21.71 17.91 -6.31
C PRO A 201 -21.42 16.64 -7.09
N VAL A 202 -20.96 15.62 -6.36
CA VAL A 202 -20.65 14.30 -6.93
C VAL A 202 -21.94 13.77 -7.53
N PRO A 203 -21.99 13.43 -8.84
CA PRO A 203 -23.22 12.98 -9.48
C PRO A 203 -23.84 11.83 -8.67
N VAL A 204 -25.16 11.86 -8.47
CA VAL A 204 -25.90 10.86 -7.65
C VAL A 204 -25.60 9.41 -8.09
N GLY A 205 -25.25 9.20 -9.37
CA GLY A 205 -24.80 7.90 -9.90
C GLY A 205 -23.45 7.40 -9.33
N ALA A 206 -22.53 8.30 -8.99
CA ALA A 206 -21.24 7.96 -8.40
C ALA A 206 -21.37 7.43 -6.96
N GLN A 207 -22.39 7.87 -6.21
CA GLN A 207 -22.70 7.31 -4.89
C GLN A 207 -23.12 5.84 -4.97
N LYS A 208 -23.77 5.42 -6.07
CA LYS A 208 -24.24 4.03 -6.25
C LYS A 208 -23.11 3.03 -6.45
N LEU A 209 -21.93 3.45 -6.89
CA LEU A 209 -20.80 2.56 -7.16
C LEU A 209 -19.75 2.54 -6.03
N LEU A 210 -19.67 3.61 -5.23
CA LEU A 210 -18.84 3.65 -4.02
C LEU A 210 -19.21 2.58 -2.98
N LYS A 211 -20.44 2.04 -3.05
CA LYS A 211 -20.85 0.89 -2.21
C LYS A 211 -20.11 -0.41 -2.56
N PHE A 212 -19.54 -0.52 -3.76
CA PHE A 212 -18.83 -1.70 -4.25
C PHE A 212 -17.31 -1.59 -4.17
N VAL A 213 -16.74 -0.39 -3.93
CA VAL A 213 -15.29 -0.16 -4.00
C VAL A 213 -14.82 0.67 -2.82
N ASP A 214 -13.83 0.16 -2.09
CA ASP A 214 -13.18 0.88 -1.01
C ASP A 214 -12.08 1.77 -1.53
N THR A 215 -12.35 3.07 -1.49
CA THR A 215 -11.42 4.11 -1.96
C THR A 215 -10.53 4.64 -0.85
N SER A 216 -10.45 3.91 0.27
CA SER A 216 -9.61 4.24 1.41
C SER A 216 -8.14 4.18 1.01
N GLN A 217 -7.37 5.16 1.47
CA GLN A 217 -5.96 5.26 1.14
C GLN A 217 -5.14 4.39 2.10
N VAL A 218 -4.30 3.53 1.54
CA VAL A 218 -3.40 2.66 2.29
C VAL A 218 -1.98 3.18 2.12
N THR A 219 -1.41 3.70 3.20
CA THR A 219 -0.11 4.37 3.17
C THR A 219 0.75 3.96 4.33
N MET A 220 2.04 3.77 4.07
CA MET A 220 3.09 3.79 5.08
C MET A 220 4.30 4.50 4.51
N GLY A 221 4.98 5.29 5.31
CA GLY A 221 6.09 6.11 4.83
C GLY A 221 7.11 6.44 5.92
N PRO A 222 7.96 7.45 5.69
CA PRO A 222 9.06 7.81 6.62
C PRO A 222 8.60 8.20 8.01
N HIS A 223 7.35 8.65 8.14
CA HIS A 223 6.77 9.06 9.43
C HIS A 223 6.28 7.88 10.27
N ASP A 224 6.18 6.68 9.69
CA ASP A 224 5.75 5.47 10.39
C ASP A 224 6.96 4.76 10.99
N SER A 225 6.97 4.56 12.31
CA SER A 225 8.05 3.84 12.99
C SER A 225 8.14 2.38 12.48
N PRO A 226 9.35 1.81 12.38
CA PRO A 226 10.67 2.35 12.76
C PRO A 226 11.44 3.07 11.63
N GLY A 227 10.83 3.41 10.49
CA GLY A 227 11.59 4.03 9.40
C GLY A 227 10.87 4.09 8.05
N TYR A 228 11.63 4.02 6.96
CA TYR A 228 11.11 4.27 5.62
C TYR A 228 10.47 3.02 4.99
N TRP A 229 9.16 2.91 5.13
CA TRP A 229 8.37 1.81 4.57
C TRP A 229 8.11 1.99 3.07
N LEU A 230 8.33 0.91 2.31
CA LEU A 230 8.13 0.87 0.87
C LEU A 230 7.16 -0.23 0.46
N ALA A 231 6.29 0.05 -0.52
CA ALA A 231 5.44 -0.98 -1.08
C ALA A 231 6.28 -2.05 -1.78
N THR A 232 6.06 -3.31 -1.40
CA THR A 232 6.73 -4.51 -1.95
C THR A 232 5.71 -5.56 -2.43
N GLY A 233 4.43 -5.26 -2.30
CA GLY A 233 3.34 -6.07 -2.80
C GLY A 233 1.99 -5.44 -2.53
N ALA A 234 0.96 -6.03 -3.10
CA ALA A 234 -0.43 -5.68 -2.86
C ALA A 234 -1.34 -6.83 -3.30
N ARG A 235 -2.58 -6.81 -2.82
CA ARG A 235 -3.63 -7.73 -3.23
C ARG A 235 -4.98 -7.03 -3.20
N LEU A 236 -5.88 -7.48 -4.05
CA LEU A 236 -7.30 -7.16 -3.93
C LEU A 236 -7.95 -8.09 -2.91
N ASP A 237 -9.04 -7.65 -2.31
CA ASP A 237 -9.79 -8.37 -1.29
C ASP A 237 -11.27 -7.97 -1.35
N VAL A 238 -12.21 -8.87 -1.04
CA VAL A 238 -13.65 -8.54 -1.01
C VAL A 238 -14.17 -8.56 0.41
N ASP A 239 -14.30 -7.39 1.03
CA ASP A 239 -14.87 -7.26 2.37
C ASP A 239 -16.34 -6.83 2.28
N LYS A 240 -17.25 -7.67 2.77
CA LYS A 240 -18.70 -7.41 2.79
C LYS A 240 -19.25 -7.01 1.40
N GLY A 241 -18.74 -7.64 0.33
CA GLY A 241 -19.13 -7.36 -1.06
C GLY A 241 -18.48 -6.11 -1.67
N LYS A 242 -17.55 -5.46 -0.95
CA LYS A 242 -16.81 -4.28 -1.38
C LYS A 242 -15.37 -4.66 -1.72
N ILE A 243 -14.93 -4.27 -2.91
CA ILE A 243 -13.55 -4.47 -3.36
C ILE A 243 -12.64 -3.52 -2.58
N SER A 244 -11.67 -4.07 -1.88
CA SER A 244 -10.67 -3.32 -1.13
C SER A 244 -9.26 -3.69 -1.58
N LEU A 245 -8.31 -2.84 -1.20
CA LEU A 245 -6.89 -3.00 -1.53
C LEU A 245 -6.10 -3.16 -0.23
N HIS A 246 -5.26 -4.19 -0.18
CA HIS A 246 -4.27 -4.35 0.88
C HIS A 246 -2.89 -4.18 0.26
N VAL A 247 -2.01 -3.45 0.94
CA VAL A 247 -0.67 -3.17 0.46
C VAL A 247 0.34 -3.77 1.42
N LYS A 248 1.31 -4.50 0.90
CA LYS A 248 2.43 -5.01 1.69
C LYS A 248 3.55 -3.97 1.67
N PHE A 249 3.82 -3.40 2.83
CA PHE A 249 4.95 -2.51 3.04
C PHE A 249 6.11 -3.26 3.68
N SER A 250 7.33 -2.91 3.30
CA SER A 250 8.54 -3.48 3.88
C SER A 250 9.57 -2.41 4.21
N LEU A 251 10.33 -2.65 5.27
CA LEU A 251 11.57 -1.96 5.57
C LEU A 251 12.71 -2.65 4.86
N LEU A 252 13.55 -1.86 4.20
CA LEU A 252 14.73 -2.34 3.51
C LEU A 252 15.97 -1.85 4.26
N ALA A 253 16.96 -2.73 4.41
CA ALA A 253 18.28 -2.37 4.90
C ALA A 253 19.35 -2.85 3.91
N PRO A 254 20.52 -2.20 3.87
CA PRO A 254 21.66 -2.74 3.15
C PRO A 254 21.93 -4.18 3.60
N SER A 255 22.06 -5.09 2.65
CA SER A 255 22.53 -6.44 2.94
C SER A 255 24.04 -6.37 3.16
N PRO A 256 24.58 -7.02 4.22
CA PRO A 256 26.03 -7.21 4.30
C PRO A 256 26.49 -7.98 3.05
N SER A 257 27.61 -7.53 2.49
CA SER A 257 28.41 -8.22 1.47
C SER A 257 29.13 -9.40 2.13
#